data_AF-A0AAA9ZSZ6-F1
#
_entry.id   AF-A0AAA9ZSZ6-F1
#
_cell.length_a   1.000
_cell.length_b   1.000
_cell.length_c   1.000
_cell.angle_alpha   90.00
_cell.angle_beta   90.00
_cell.angle_gamma   90.00
#
_symmetry.space_group_name_H-M   'P 1'
#
loop_
_entity.id
_entity.type
_entity.pdbx_description
1 polymer ?
#
loop_
_entity_poly.entity_id
_entity_poly.type
_entity_poly.pdbx_seq_one_letter_code
_entity_poly.pdbx_strand_id
1 'polypeptide(L)'
;MFTWFADELTKLQERFWKQNKPDRFTLKLFLTRNYNTSIIDEYFGDYPTLKARISKGRPDWDEVFLDLATLYAGKSVNVFSCGPKGLTKDIRGICKQYRKHSCKFIHLHEGFG
;
A
#
# COMPACT_ATOMS: atom_id res chain seq x y z
N MET A 1 -15.22 -9.55 6.49
CA MET A 1 -14.60 -8.32 5.94
C MET A 1 -13.59 -7.79 6.95
N PHE A 2 -12.47 -7.19 6.54
CA PHE A 2 -11.41 -6.67 7.43
C PHE A 2 -11.74 -5.30 8.05
N THR A 3 -13.02 -4.99 8.29
CA THR A 3 -13.47 -3.67 8.76
C THR A 3 -12.92 -3.32 10.14
N TRP A 4 -12.66 -4.32 11.00
CA TRP A 4 -12.00 -4.10 12.30
C TRP A 4 -10.64 -3.38 12.18
N PHE A 5 -9.96 -3.51 11.04
CA PHE A 5 -8.69 -2.85 10.79
C PHE A 5 -8.87 -1.41 10.24
N ALA A 6 -10.05 -1.06 9.73
CA ALA A 6 -10.35 0.27 9.19
C ALA A 6 -10.29 1.35 10.29
N ASP A 7 -10.80 1.05 11.48
CA ASP A 7 -10.68 1.92 12.65
C ASP A 7 -9.21 2.22 12.98
N GLU A 8 -8.38 1.17 13.02
CA GLU A 8 -6.97 1.29 13.36
C GLU A 8 -6.18 2.07 12.29
N LEU A 9 -6.48 1.86 11.01
CA LEU A 9 -5.90 2.65 9.92
C LEU A 9 -6.28 4.13 10.00
N THR A 10 -7.53 4.42 10.32
CA THR A 10 -8.04 5.79 10.46
C THR A 10 -7.39 6.49 11.64
N LYS A 11 -7.36 5.84 12.81
CA LYS A 11 -6.66 6.34 14.02
C LYS A 11 -5.19 6.60 13.75
N LEU A 12 -4.50 5.72 13.03
CA LEU A 12 -3.08 5.89 12.68
C LEU A 12 -2.87 7.11 11.79
N GLN A 13 -3.71 7.28 10.76
CA GLN A 13 -3.63 8.44 9.87
C GLN A 13 -3.89 9.74 10.61
N GLU A 14 -4.92 9.80 11.45
CA GLU A 14 -5.23 10.96 12.30
C GLU A 14 -4.10 11.30 13.26
N ARG A 15 -3.48 10.27 13.88
CA ARG A 15 -2.35 10.47 14.78
C ARG A 15 -1.18 11.17 14.06
N PHE A 16 -0.84 10.74 12.85
CA PHE A 16 0.22 11.39 12.08
C PHE A 16 -0.16 12.81 11.63
N TRP A 17 -1.44 13.03 11.31
CA TRP A 17 -1.95 14.37 11.01
C TRP A 17 -1.81 15.33 12.20
N LYS A 18 -2.23 14.90 13.40
CA LYS A 18 -2.10 15.65 14.66
C LYS A 18 -0.64 15.96 15.02
N GLN A 19 0.30 15.14 14.56
CA GLN A 19 1.74 15.35 14.74
C GLN A 19 2.39 16.21 13.65
N ASN A 20 1.59 16.78 12.73
CA ASN A 20 2.06 17.51 11.56
C ASN A 20 3.05 16.69 10.69
N LYS A 21 2.78 15.39 10.55
CA LYS A 21 3.58 14.44 9.75
C LYS A 21 2.70 13.59 8.85
N PRO A 22 1.81 14.18 8.02
CA PRO A 22 0.87 13.41 7.21
C PRO A 22 1.58 12.41 6.27
N ASP A 23 2.76 12.76 5.77
CA ASP A 23 3.52 11.95 4.81
C ASP A 23 4.26 10.76 5.43
N ARG A 24 4.22 10.61 6.76
CA ARG A 24 4.81 9.45 7.46
C ARG A 24 4.07 8.14 7.15
N PHE A 25 2.82 8.22 6.71
CA PHE A 25 2.00 7.05 6.42
C PHE A 25 1.12 7.32 5.19
N THR A 26 1.42 6.60 4.11
CA THR A 26 0.61 6.60 2.89
C THR A 26 -0.03 5.24 2.71
N LEU A 27 -1.35 5.23 2.53
CA LEU A 27 -2.13 4.03 2.29
C LEU A 27 -2.69 4.06 0.86
N LYS A 28 -2.48 2.98 0.10
CA LYS A 28 -3.13 2.68 -1.18
C LYS A 28 -3.91 1.36 -1.00
N LEU A 29 -5.23 1.37 -1.18
CA LEU A 29 -6.08 0.18 -1.04
C LEU A 29 -6.50 -0.31 -2.42
N PHE A 30 -6.34 -1.60 -2.70
CA PHE A 30 -6.70 -2.17 -4.00
C PHE A 30 -7.76 -3.24 -3.82
N LEU A 31 -8.98 -2.94 -4.28
CA LEU A 31 -10.04 -3.95 -4.36
C LEU A 31 -9.82 -4.72 -5.66
N THR A 32 -9.41 -5.99 -5.57
CA THR A 32 -9.01 -6.81 -6.73
C THR A 32 -10.13 -7.71 -7.27
N ARG A 33 -11.26 -7.79 -6.56
CA ARG A 33 -12.48 -8.54 -6.94
C ARG A 33 -13.70 -7.66 -6.68
N ASN A 34 -14.75 -7.82 -7.50
CA ASN A 34 -16.06 -7.17 -7.37
C ASN A 34 -16.00 -5.66 -7.08
N TYR A 35 -15.85 -4.85 -8.13
CA TYR A 35 -15.69 -3.39 -8.08
C TYR A 35 -17.01 -2.61 -7.94
N ASN A 36 -18.06 -3.24 -7.41
CA ASN A 36 -19.36 -2.60 -7.28
C ASN A 36 -19.27 -1.47 -6.24
N THR A 37 -19.69 -0.27 -6.63
CA THR A 37 -19.69 0.92 -5.77
C THR A 37 -20.54 0.70 -4.52
N SER A 38 -21.60 -0.10 -4.61
CA SER A 38 -22.45 -0.42 -3.45
C SER A 38 -21.68 -1.13 -2.33
N ILE A 39 -20.73 -2.01 -2.67
CA ILE A 39 -19.89 -2.72 -1.69
C ILE A 39 -18.92 -1.74 -1.03
N ILE A 40 -18.38 -0.77 -1.79
CA ILE A 40 -17.50 0.24 -1.22
C ILE A 40 -18.26 1.07 -0.19
N ASP A 41 -19.48 1.48 -0.51
CA ASP A 41 -20.32 2.26 0.42
C ASP A 41 -20.74 1.44 1.64
N GLU A 42 -21.09 0.16 1.45
CA GLU A 42 -21.47 -0.76 2.53
C GLU A 42 -20.37 -0.94 3.59
N TYR A 43 -19.10 -1.06 3.17
CA TYR A 43 -18.00 -1.37 4.09
C TYR A 43 -17.12 -0.17 4.47
N PHE A 44 -17.08 0.86 3.63
CA PHE A 44 -16.21 2.03 3.82
C PHE A 44 -16.97 3.35 3.87
N GLY A 45 -18.31 3.32 3.91
CA GLY A 45 -19.16 4.51 4.00
C GLY A 45 -18.82 5.39 5.22
N ASP A 46 -18.57 4.77 6.36
CA ASP A 46 -18.21 5.45 7.61
C ASP A 46 -16.73 5.91 7.65
N TYR A 47 -15.93 5.55 6.65
CA TYR A 47 -14.49 5.82 6.58
C TYR A 47 -14.12 6.64 5.34
N PRO A 48 -14.54 7.92 5.25
CA PRO A 48 -14.36 8.73 4.04
C PRO A 48 -12.89 8.88 3.63
N THR A 49 -11.97 8.93 4.60
CA THR A 49 -10.53 9.03 4.36
C THR A 49 -9.92 7.76 3.77
N LEU A 50 -10.40 6.59 4.16
CA LEU A 50 -9.99 5.31 3.59
C LEU A 50 -10.63 5.08 2.23
N LYS A 51 -11.93 5.42 2.12
CA LYS A 51 -12.70 5.32 0.87
C LYS A 51 -12.03 6.10 -0.26
N ALA A 52 -11.53 7.30 0.02
CA ALA A 52 -10.80 8.13 -0.94
C ALA A 52 -9.48 7.51 -1.44
N ARG A 53 -8.95 6.48 -0.76
CA ARG A 53 -7.68 5.80 -1.10
C ARG A 53 -7.89 4.44 -1.80
N ILE A 54 -9.15 4.09 -2.10
CA ILE A 54 -9.49 2.84 -2.78
C ILE A 54 -9.31 2.99 -4.28
N SER A 55 -8.47 2.12 -4.84
CA SER A 55 -8.31 1.90 -6.27
C SER A 55 -8.97 0.58 -6.66
N LYS A 56 -9.63 0.58 -7.82
CA LYS A 56 -10.25 -0.62 -8.40
C LYS A 56 -9.20 -1.35 -9.25
N GLY A 57 -9.07 -2.65 -9.05
CA GLY A 57 -8.18 -3.49 -9.84
C GLY A 57 -6.99 -4.01 -9.04
N ARG A 58 -6.06 -4.65 -9.75
CA ARG A 58 -4.75 -5.01 -9.20
C ARG A 58 -3.84 -3.78 -9.23
N PRO A 59 -2.89 -3.66 -8.29
CA PRO A 59 -1.86 -2.64 -8.37
C PRO A 59 -1.05 -2.76 -9.65
N ASP A 60 -0.77 -1.62 -10.29
CA ASP A 60 0.32 -1.52 -11.25
C ASP A 60 1.63 -1.36 -10.45
N TRP A 61 2.43 -2.42 -10.40
CA TRP A 61 3.65 -2.40 -9.61
C TRP A 61 4.73 -1.50 -10.22
N ASP A 62 4.75 -1.31 -11.54
CA ASP A 62 5.72 -0.42 -12.19
C ASP A 62 5.42 1.03 -11.81
N GLU A 63 4.15 1.45 -11.87
CA GLU A 63 3.72 2.79 -11.43
C GLU A 63 4.06 3.01 -9.94
N VAL A 64 3.68 2.07 -9.07
CA VAL A 64 3.94 2.18 -7.63
C VAL A 64 5.43 2.27 -7.33
N PHE A 65 6.27 1.46 -7.97
CA PHE A 65 7.70 1.47 -7.72
C PHE A 65 8.40 2.67 -8.36
N LEU A 66 7.90 3.19 -9.48
CA LEU A 66 8.40 4.42 -10.10
C LEU A 66 8.15 5.63 -9.21
N ASP A 67 6.95 5.75 -8.63
CA ASP A 67 6.64 6.79 -7.63
C ASP A 67 7.64 6.74 -6.48
N LEU A 68 7.85 5.55 -5.90
CA LEU A 68 8.76 5.35 -4.77
C LEU A 68 10.22 5.64 -5.15
N ALA A 69 10.66 5.22 -6.34
CA ALA A 69 12.01 5.48 -6.81
C ALA A 69 12.28 6.98 -7.03
N THR A 70 11.25 7.71 -7.45
CA THR A 70 11.28 9.16 -7.64
C THR A 70 11.31 9.88 -6.28
N LEU A 71 10.40 9.53 -5.38
CA LEU A 71 10.29 10.14 -4.05
C LEU A 71 11.51 9.88 -3.16
N TYR A 72 12.11 8.69 -3.26
CA TYR A 72 13.22 8.25 -2.42
C TYR A 72 14.52 8.03 -3.20
N ALA A 73 14.74 8.85 -4.25
CA ALA A 73 15.99 8.85 -5.00
C ALA A 73 17.22 8.98 -4.08
N GLY A 74 18.25 8.18 -4.34
CA GLY A 74 19.48 8.08 -3.55
C GLY A 74 19.34 7.37 -2.20
N LYS A 75 18.15 6.86 -1.85
CA LYS A 75 17.90 6.13 -0.60
C LYS A 75 17.83 4.63 -0.82
N SER A 76 17.88 3.87 0.27
CA SER A 76 17.52 2.45 0.30
C SER A 76 16.10 2.31 0.86
N VAL A 77 15.24 1.59 0.15
CA VAL A 77 13.84 1.35 0.52
C VAL A 77 13.66 -0.14 0.81
N ASN A 78 13.28 -0.46 2.04
CA ASN A 78 12.93 -1.81 2.43
C ASN A 78 11.48 -2.10 2.06
N VAL A 79 11.25 -3.20 1.36
CA VAL A 79 9.92 -3.63 0.91
C VAL A 79 9.58 -4.93 1.59
N PHE A 80 8.51 -4.90 2.37
CA PHE A 80 7.98 -6.05 3.09
C PHE A 80 6.69 -6.52 2.41
N SER A 81 6.52 -7.84 2.28
CA SER A 81 5.30 -8.41 1.71
C SER A 81 4.84 -9.61 2.52
N CYS A 82 3.59 -9.59 2.97
CA CYS A 82 2.88 -10.70 3.60
C CYS A 82 1.58 -10.95 2.83
N GLY A 83 1.35 -12.19 2.39
CA GLY A 83 0.18 -12.54 1.59
C GLY A 83 0.37 -13.80 0.73
N PRO A 84 -0.50 -14.01 -0.27
CA PRO A 84 -0.41 -15.18 -1.15
C PRO A 84 0.94 -15.26 -1.87
N LYS A 85 1.44 -16.48 -2.09
CA LYS A 85 2.76 -16.73 -2.73
C LYS A 85 2.94 -15.98 -4.07
N GLY A 86 1.88 -15.85 -4.86
CA GLY A 86 1.89 -15.08 -6.10
C GLY A 86 2.22 -13.60 -5.88
N LEU A 87 1.53 -12.94 -4.95
CA LEU A 87 1.77 -11.54 -4.60
C LEU A 87 3.21 -11.32 -4.14
N THR A 88 3.69 -12.16 -3.21
CA THR A 88 5.07 -12.09 -2.72
C THR A 88 6.09 -12.26 -3.84
N LYS A 89 5.82 -13.16 -4.80
CA LYS A 89 6.68 -13.39 -5.96
C LYS A 89 6.70 -12.17 -6.88
N ASP A 90 5.55 -11.55 -7.13
CA ASP A 90 5.43 -10.34 -7.96
C ASP A 90 6.21 -9.18 -7.34
N ILE A 91 6.02 -8.93 -6.04
CA ILE A 91 6.76 -7.89 -5.29
C ILE A 91 8.27 -8.14 -5.32
N ARG A 92 8.70 -9.38 -5.13
CA ARG A 92 10.12 -9.73 -5.24
C ARG A 92 10.67 -9.47 -6.65
N GLY A 93 9.86 -9.76 -7.67
CA GLY A 93 10.20 -9.53 -9.07
C GLY A 93 10.43 -8.04 -9.36
N ILE A 94 9.46 -7.20 -8.99
CA ILE A 94 9.55 -5.76 -9.25
C ILE A 94 10.71 -5.10 -8.47
N CYS A 95 10.97 -5.51 -7.22
CA CYS A 95 12.16 -5.04 -6.49
C CYS A 95 13.47 -5.33 -7.24
N LYS A 96 13.58 -6.48 -7.92
CA LYS A 96 14.77 -6.82 -8.72
C LYS A 96 14.88 -5.97 -9.98
N GLN A 97 13.76 -5.72 -10.65
CA GLN A 97 13.69 -4.87 -11.85
C GLN A 97 14.16 -3.44 -11.53
N TYR A 98 13.71 -2.88 -10.41
CA TYR A 98 14.03 -1.51 -10.00
C TYR A 98 15.39 -1.36 -9.30
N ARG A 99 16.18 -2.43 -9.15
CA ARG A 99 17.48 -2.40 -8.45
C ARG A 99 18.51 -1.43 -9.06
N LYS A 100 18.38 -1.12 -10.35
CA LYS A 100 19.26 -0.20 -11.09
C LYS A 100 18.71 1.21 -11.22
N HIS A 101 17.55 1.51 -10.63
CA HIS A 101 17.00 2.86 -10.64
C HIS A 101 17.67 3.73 -9.57
N SER A 102 17.22 4.98 -9.48
CA SER A 102 17.67 5.98 -8.51
C SER A 102 17.59 5.52 -7.05
N CYS A 103 16.85 4.44 -6.74
CA CYS A 103 16.62 3.93 -5.40
C CYS A 103 17.02 2.44 -5.29
N LYS A 104 17.56 2.04 -4.13
CA LYS A 104 17.89 0.63 -3.85
C LYS A 104 16.74 -0.03 -3.10
N PHE A 105 15.95 -0.86 -3.79
CA PHE A 105 14.91 -1.67 -3.17
C PHE A 105 15.46 -2.97 -2.58
N ILE A 106 15.10 -3.28 -1.34
CA ILE A 106 15.49 -4.49 -0.61
C ILE A 106 14.22 -5.24 -0.23
N HIS A 107 13.97 -6.40 -0.86
CA HIS A 107 12.81 -7.23 -0.56
C HIS A 107 13.05 -8.11 0.66
N LEU A 108 12.13 -8.06 1.61
CA LEU A 108 12.10 -8.89 2.80
C LEU A 108 10.76 -9.64 2.82
N HIS A 109 10.84 -10.97 2.87
CA HIS A 109 9.66 -11.81 3.01
C HIS A 109 9.36 -12.01 4.49
N GLU A 110 8.18 -11.59 4.92
CA GLU A 110 7.75 -11.74 6.31
C GLU A 110 6.57 -12.69 6.38
N GLY A 111 6.72 -13.74 7.18
CA GLY A 111 5.62 -14.59 7.63
C GLY A 111 5.32 -14.21 9.07
N PHE A 112 4.37 -13.30 9.27
CA PHE A 112 3.81 -13.03 10.59
C PHE A 112 2.82 -14.16 10.88
N GLY A 113 3.32 -15.19 11.56
CA GLY A 113 2.54 -16.32 12.09
C GLY A 113 2.30 -16.14 13.58
#